data_AF-A0A832CP57-F1
#
_entry.id   AF-A0A832CP57-F1
#
_cell.length_a   1.000
_cell.length_b   1.000
_cell.length_c   1.000
_cell.angle_alpha   90.00
_cell.angle_beta   90.00
_cell.angle_gamma   90.00
#
_symmetry.space_group_name_H-M   'P 1'
#
loop_
_entity.id
_entity.type
_entity.pdbx_description
1 polymer ?
#
loop_
_entity_poly.entity_id
_entity_poly.type
_entity_poly.pdbx_seq_one_letter_code
_entity_poly.pdbx_strand_id
1 'polypeptide(L)' 'YPLTKIRGLGLLLGVDIDIKDPSMIINKAIEKGLLINITAGKTVRLVPPLTVSFKEIDEFISKFEDTLKEAVK' A
#
# COMPACT_ATOMS: atom_id res chain seq x y z
N TYR A 1 8.14 -10.54 -2.44
CA TYR A 1 7.67 -9.17 -2.74
C TYR A 1 8.88 -8.28 -2.98
N PRO A 2 8.88 -7.37 -3.97
CA PRO A 2 9.95 -6.40 -4.19
C PRO A 2 9.88 -5.25 -3.15
N LEU A 3 9.91 -5.60 -1.86
CA LEU A 3 9.89 -4.64 -0.75
C LEU A 3 11.33 -4.23 -0.45
N THR A 4 11.67 -3.00 -0.79
CA THR A 4 13.04 -2.50 -0.61
C THR A 4 13.25 -2.00 0.80
N LYS A 5 12.26 -1.31 1.38
CA LYS A 5 12.36 -0.78 2.75
C LYS A 5 11.00 -0.44 3.33
N ILE A 6 10.82 -0.70 4.61
CA ILE A 6 9.65 -0.23 5.37
C ILE A 6 10.16 0.82 6.36
N ARG A 7 9.53 2.00 6.40
CA ARG A 7 9.84 3.09 7.33
C ARG A 7 8.54 3.65 7.87
N GLY A 8 8.45 3.96 9.16
CA GLY A 8 7.25 4.56 9.71
C GLY A 8 7.32 4.70 11.23
N LEU A 9 6.41 5.50 11.77
CA LEU A 9 6.22 5.68 13.21
C LEU A 9 4.72 5.64 13.50
N GLY A 10 4.30 4.65 14.31
CA GLY A 10 2.90 4.39 14.59
C GLY A 10 2.12 4.01 13.33
N LEU A 11 1.03 4.74 13.06
CA LEU A 11 0.16 4.52 11.91
C LEU A 11 0.67 5.19 10.62
N LEU A 12 1.73 6.00 10.69
CA LEU A 12 2.30 6.64 9.52
C LEU A 12 3.41 5.75 8.96
N LEU A 13 3.05 4.91 7.99
CA LEU A 13 3.91 3.91 7.38
C LEU A 13 4.23 4.28 5.93
N GLY A 14 5.47 4.08 5.54
CA GLY A 14 6.04 4.30 4.22
C GLY A 14 6.74 3.04 3.77
N VAL A 15 6.24 2.43 2.70
CA VAL A 15 6.76 1.20 2.12
C VAL A 15 7.39 1.54 0.78
N ASP A 16 8.71 1.40 0.66
CA ASP A 16 9.43 1.49 -0.60
C ASP A 16 9.29 0.17 -1.35
N ILE A 17 8.74 0.26 -2.56
CA ILE A 17 8.48 -0.85 -3.46
C ILE A 17 9.19 -0.54 -4.77
N ASP A 18 10.09 -1.43 -5.19
CA ASP A 18 10.77 -1.31 -6.47
C ASP A 18 9.91 -1.94 -7.56
N ILE A 19 9.21 -1.10 -8.32
CA ILE A 19 8.26 -1.51 -9.36
C ILE A 19 8.39 -0.61 -10.57
N LYS A 20 8.26 -1.21 -11.76
CA LYS A 20 8.34 -0.50 -13.05
C LYS A 20 7.18 0.46 -13.27
N ASP A 21 5.97 0.12 -12.82
CA ASP A 21 4.77 0.93 -13.04
C ASP A 21 3.92 1.12 -11.77
N PRO A 22 4.13 2.23 -11.03
CA PRO A 22 3.36 2.53 -9.81
C PRO A 22 1.90 2.87 -10.06
N SER A 23 1.56 3.34 -11.26
CA SER A 23 0.19 3.68 -11.63
C SER A 23 -0.72 2.44 -11.64
N MET A 24 -0.19 1.27 -12.01
CA MET A 24 -0.96 0.01 -12.01
C MET A 24 -1.36 -0.41 -10.58
N ILE A 25 -0.46 -0.25 -9.60
CA ILE A 25 -0.77 -0.51 -8.18
C ILE A 25 -1.86 0.44 -7.68
N ILE A 26 -1.75 1.73 -8.01
CA ILE A 26 -2.73 2.74 -7.58
C ILE A 26 -4.11 2.43 -8.16
N ASN A 27 -4.19 2.15 -9.47
CA ASN A 27 -5.48 1.84 -10.12
C ASN A 27 -6.13 0.60 -9.51
N LYS A 28 -5.39 -0.50 -9.34
CA LYS A 28 -5.93 -1.73 -8.73
C LYS A 28 -6.31 -1.53 -7.26
N ALA A 29 -5.57 -0.71 -6.52
CA ALA A 29 -5.92 -0.37 -5.14
C ALA A 29 -7.23 0.43 -5.10
N ILE A 30 -7.40 1.42 -5.97
CA ILE A 30 -8.63 2.20 -6.09
C ILE A 30 -9.82 1.31 -6.46
N GLU A 31 -9.66 0.36 -7.39
CA GLU A 31 -10.70 -0.62 -7.75
C GLU A 31 -11.13 -1.48 -6.54
N LYS A 32 -10.20 -1.78 -5.62
CA LYS A 32 -10.48 -2.51 -4.38
C LYS A 32 -10.94 -1.61 -3.23
N GLY A 33 -11.16 -0.32 -3.49
CA GLY A 33 -11.59 0.67 -2.49
C GLY A 33 -10.49 1.11 -1.52
N LEU A 34 -9.22 0.91 -1.88
CA LEU A 34 -8.07 1.31 -1.09
C LEU A 34 -7.50 2.63 -1.63
N LEU A 35 -7.44 3.64 -0.75
CA LEU A 35 -6.82 4.92 -1.06
C LEU A 35 -5.36 4.90 -0.60
N ILE A 36 -4.45 4.60 -1.53
CA ILE A 36 -3.01 4.60 -1.30
C ILE A 36 -2.34 5.68 -2.15
N ASN A 37 -1.34 6.35 -1.58
CA ASN A 37 -0.57 7.35 -2.30
C ASN A 37 0.85 6.84 -2.55
N ILE A 38 1.29 6.87 -3.81
CA ILE A 38 2.70 6.56 -4.16
C ILE A 38 3.42 7.87 -4.40
N THR A 39 4.43 8.12 -3.57
CA THR A 39 5.30 9.29 -3.68
C THR A 39 6.66 8.87 -4.24
N ALA A 40 7.32 9.77 -4.98
CA ALA A 40 8.65 9.56 -5.56
C ALA A 40 8.76 8.32 -6.47
N GLY A 41 7.65 7.87 -7.06
CA GLY A 41 7.58 6.75 -8.01
C GLY A 41 7.77 5.35 -7.41
N LYS A 42 8.09 5.25 -6.11
CA LYS A 42 8.41 3.96 -5.46
C LYS A 42 7.94 3.82 -4.01
N THR A 43 7.58 4.92 -3.33
CA THR A 43 7.22 4.86 -1.91
C THR A 43 5.71 4.93 -1.72
N VAL A 44 5.09 3.83 -1.30
CA VAL A 44 3.68 3.79 -0.88
C VAL A 44 3.54 4.33 0.53
N ARG A 45 2.71 5.36 0.72
CA ARG A 45 2.39 5.92 2.04
C ARG A 45 1.04 5.40 2.51
N LEU A 46 1.05 4.80 3.68
CA LEU A 46 -0.11 4.33 4.42
C LEU A 46 -0.29 5.27 5.60
N VAL A 47 -1.40 6.02 5.60
CA VAL A 47 -1.76 6.92 6.69
C VAL A 47 -3.22 6.64 7.08
N PRO A 48 -3.51 5.46 7.64
CA PRO A 48 -4.83 5.17 8.21
C PRO A 48 -5.18 6.17 9.32
N PRO A 49 -6.47 6.52 9.48
CA PRO A 49 -6.93 7.36 10.58
C PRO A 49 -6.60 6.75 11.95
N LEU A 50 -6.48 7.54 13.03
CA LEU A 50 -6.21 7.02 14.37
C LEU A 50 -7.39 6.22 14.98
N THR A 51 -8.54 6.20 14.30
CA THR A 51 -9.78 5.57 14.74
C THR A 51 -10.04 4.21 14.09
N VAL A 52 -9.15 3.70 13.21
CA VAL A 52 -9.40 2.43 12.53
C VAL A 52 -9.22 1.26 13.49
N SER A 53 -10.10 0.27 13.37
CA SER A 53 -10.02 -0.97 14.15
C SER A 53 -9.02 -1.95 13.56
N PHE A 54 -8.45 -2.84 14.39
CA PHE A 54 -7.56 -3.91 13.92
C PHE A 54 -8.15 -4.74 12.77
N LYS A 55 -9.48 -4.97 12.76
CA LYS A 55 -10.16 -5.64 11.65
C LYS A 55 -10.07 -4.89 10.32
N GLU A 56 -10.21 -3.57 10.34
CA GLU A 56 -10.08 -2.74 9.12
C GLU A 56 -8.63 -2.72 8.63
N ILE A 57 -7.65 -2.77 9.55
CA ILE A 57 -6.23 -2.92 9.20
C ILE A 57 -6.00 -4.28 8.53
N ASP A 58 -6.51 -5.37 9.11
CA ASP A 58 -6.39 -6.71 8.53
C ASP A 58 -7.01 -6.78 7.14
N GLU A 59 -8.21 -6.22 6.97
CA GLU A 59 -8.88 -6.16 5.67
C GLU A 59 -8.09 -5.31 4.67
N PHE A 60 -7.54 -4.17 5.11
CA PHE A 60 -6.65 -3.34 4.31
C PHE A 60 -5.42 -4.12 3.86
N ILE A 61 -4.73 -4.78 4.78
CA ILE A 61 -3.52 -5.56 4.48
C ILE A 61 -3.84 -6.69 3.50
N SER A 62 -4.94 -7.41 3.71
CA SER A 62 -5.35 -8.50 2.83
C SER A 62 -5.66 -8.01 1.41
N LYS A 63 -6.39 -6.89 1.27
CA LYS A 63 -6.66 -6.27 -0.04
C LYS A 63 -5.38 -5.72 -0.68
N PHE A 64 -4.51 -5.10 0.11
CA PHE A 64 -3.25 -4.52 -0.36
C PHE A 64 -2.28 -5.60 -0.84
N GLU A 65 -2.21 -6.73 -0.15
CA GLU A 65 -1.41 -7.88 -0.55
C GLU A 65 -1.88 -8.46 -1.90
N ASP A 66 -3.19 -8.54 -2.10
CA ASP A 66 -3.79 -9.02 -3.33
C ASP A 66 -3.50 -8.06 -4.50
N THR A 67 -3.64 -6.75 -4.29
CA THR A 67 -3.22 -5.71 -5.26
C THR A 67 -1.73 -5.84 -5.62
N LEU A 68 -0.86 -6.07 -4.64
CA LEU A 68 0.57 -6.24 -4.86
C LEU A 68 0.88 -7.48 -5.69
N LYS A 69 0.25 -8.63 -5.39
CA LYS A 69 0.40 -9.87 -6.17
C LYS A 69 -0.02 -9.66 -7.62
N GLU A 70 -1.09 -8.92 -7.82
CA GLU A 70 -1.67 -8.66 -9.13
C GLU A 70 -0.91 -7.63 -9.98
N ALA A 71 -0.14 -6.75 -9.37
CA ALA A 71 0.65 -5.73 -10.07
C ALA A 71 2.11 -6.15 -10.32
N VAL A 72 2.59 -7.19 -9.63
CA VAL A 72 3.93 -7.79 -9.83
C VAL A 72 3.88 -8.93 -10.87
N LYS A 73 2.68 -9.35 -11.29
CA LYS A 73 2.47 -10.32 -12.38
C LYS A 73 2.68 -9.67 -13.75
#